data_AF-A0A7X3YEB3-F1
#
_entry.id   AF-A0A7X3YEB3-F1
#
_cell.length_a   1.000
_cell.length_b   1.000
_cell.length_c   1.000
_cell.angle_alpha   90.00
_cell.angle_beta   90.00
_cell.angle_gamma   90.00
#
_symmetry.space_group_name_H-M   'P 1'
#
loop_
_entity.id
_entity.type
_entity.pdbx_description
1 polymer ?
#
loop_
_entity_poly.entity_id
_entity_poly.type
_entity_poly.pdbx_seq_one_letter_code
_entity_poly.pdbx_strand_id
1 'polypeptide(L)'
;MERNWFGAKDRSSVEPALRLLEGAQGFRINFFHYKIATRQELDFRLAEWCESRFNNYPVLYFGFHGASGEIELNKSQTVDLEELAVAIGQTCEGRIIYFGSCSTLNVKRKRLDKFLEDTKALAVLGYKKEIDWLASTSLDLLVLGYLQRVSFTLHGMRKLDRILSDSAQTLRKKLGFQMYCRARR
;
A
#
# COMPACT_ATOMS: atom_id res chain seq x y z
N MET A 1 -1.32 5.35 6.07
CA MET A 1 -1.83 6.72 5.80
C MET A 1 -3.14 6.57 5.04
N GLU A 2 -4.14 7.38 5.33
CA GLU A 2 -5.40 7.35 4.57
C GLU A 2 -6.05 8.74 4.53
N ARG A 3 -6.97 8.96 3.58
CA ARG A 3 -7.85 10.14 3.59
C ARG A 3 -9.20 9.82 4.25
N ASN A 4 -10.04 10.84 4.39
CA ASN A 4 -11.46 10.63 4.65
C ASN A 4 -12.17 10.20 3.36
N TRP A 5 -12.91 9.10 3.41
CA TRP A 5 -13.43 8.46 2.20
C TRP A 5 -14.68 9.15 1.65
N PHE A 6 -15.70 9.39 2.49
CA PHE A 6 -17.00 9.91 2.06
C PHE A 6 -17.44 11.20 2.76
N GLY A 7 -16.50 11.98 3.30
CA GLY A 7 -16.73 13.31 3.87
C GLY A 7 -16.86 13.34 5.40
N ALA A 8 -17.41 14.43 5.94
CA ALA A 8 -17.31 14.75 7.37
C ALA A 8 -18.04 13.79 8.34
N LYS A 9 -19.07 13.08 7.86
CA LYS A 9 -19.84 12.11 8.67
C LYS A 9 -19.39 10.67 8.44
N ASP A 10 -18.51 10.45 7.47
CA ASP A 10 -18.01 9.13 7.15
C ASP A 10 -17.00 8.66 8.19
N ARG A 11 -17.15 7.41 8.61
CA ARG A 11 -16.27 6.76 9.58
C ARG A 11 -15.51 5.58 8.97
N SER A 12 -15.61 5.37 7.66
CA SER A 12 -14.80 4.38 6.97
C SER A 12 -13.32 4.69 7.18
N SER A 13 -12.59 3.65 7.57
CA SER A 13 -11.18 3.70 7.92
C SER A 13 -10.60 2.31 7.83
N VAL A 14 -9.34 2.19 7.42
CA VAL A 14 -8.59 0.95 7.53
C VAL A 14 -8.15 0.67 8.98
N GLU A 15 -8.21 1.66 9.88
CA GLU A 15 -7.72 1.50 11.25
C GLU A 15 -8.39 0.34 12.01
N PRO A 16 -9.73 0.15 11.99
CA PRO A 16 -10.35 -0.99 12.66
C PRO A 16 -9.82 -2.34 12.17
N ALA A 17 -9.51 -2.45 10.88
CA ALA A 17 -8.89 -3.64 10.30
C ALA A 17 -7.46 -3.85 10.82
N LEU A 18 -6.67 -2.77 10.92
CA LEU A 18 -5.33 -2.83 11.52
C LEU A 18 -5.38 -3.21 13.01
N ARG A 19 -6.33 -2.67 13.77
CA ARG A 19 -6.56 -2.99 15.19
C ARG A 19 -6.94 -4.45 15.39
N LEU A 20 -7.72 -5.02 14.48
CA LEU A 20 -8.02 -6.45 14.50
C LEU A 20 -6.73 -7.28 14.38
N LEU A 21 -5.83 -6.93 13.46
CA LEU A 21 -4.56 -7.64 13.30
C LEU A 21 -3.58 -7.39 14.45
N GLU A 22 -3.60 -6.21 15.08
CA GLU A 22 -2.82 -5.91 16.28
C GLU A 22 -3.26 -6.76 17.49
N GLY A 23 -4.57 -6.97 17.66
CA GLY A 23 -5.13 -7.74 18.78
C GLY A 23 -5.31 -9.24 18.54
N ALA A 24 -5.20 -9.72 17.31
CA ALA A 24 -5.43 -11.13 16.97
C ALA A 24 -4.25 -12.03 17.39
N GLN A 25 -4.58 -13.17 18.00
CA GLN A 25 -3.58 -14.18 18.39
C GLN A 25 -2.76 -14.66 17.18
N GLY A 26 -1.43 -14.64 17.33
CA GLY A 26 -0.50 -15.09 16.29
C GLY A 26 -0.08 -14.00 15.30
N PHE A 27 -0.57 -12.77 15.46
CA PHE A 27 -0.11 -11.60 14.71
C PHE A 27 0.64 -10.64 15.64
N ARG A 28 1.62 -9.93 15.10
CA ARG A 28 2.39 -8.89 15.81
C ARG A 28 2.53 -7.69 14.89
N ILE A 29 1.47 -6.91 14.79
CA ILE A 29 1.46 -5.70 13.94
C ILE A 29 1.51 -4.49 14.87
N ASN A 30 2.55 -3.68 14.72
CA ASN A 30 2.58 -2.31 15.23
C ASN A 30 2.45 -1.37 14.03
N PHE A 31 1.70 -0.29 14.18
CA PHE A 31 1.48 0.65 13.08
C PHE A 31 1.34 2.09 13.56
N PHE A 32 1.63 3.01 12.65
CA PHE A 32 1.24 4.40 12.77
C PHE A 32 0.10 4.69 11.79
N HIS A 33 -0.94 5.33 12.28
CA HIS A 33 -2.10 5.70 11.48
C HIS A 33 -2.22 7.22 11.40
N TYR A 34 -2.27 7.74 10.17
CA TYR A 34 -2.38 9.17 9.91
C TYR A 34 -3.50 9.41 8.89
N LYS A 35 -4.40 10.32 9.24
CA LYS A 35 -5.32 10.94 8.31
C LYS A 35 -4.58 12.07 7.59
N ILE A 36 -4.57 12.05 6.27
CA ILE A 36 -3.87 13.03 5.42
C ILE A 36 -4.90 13.73 4.55
N ALA A 37 -4.90 15.06 4.55
CA ALA A 37 -5.82 15.87 3.74
C ALA A 37 -5.09 16.80 2.76
N THR A 38 -3.81 17.08 3.00
CA THR A 38 -3.01 18.03 2.21
C THR A 38 -1.72 17.41 1.68
N ARG A 39 -1.19 17.99 0.60
CA ARG A 39 0.12 17.60 0.05
C ARG A 39 1.25 17.81 1.05
N GLN A 40 1.22 18.91 1.80
CA GLN A 40 2.26 19.23 2.79
C GLN A 40 2.31 18.18 3.91
N GLU A 41 1.15 17.73 4.40
CA GLU A 41 1.08 16.64 5.38
C GLU A 41 1.57 15.32 4.81
N LEU A 42 1.21 15.00 3.56
CA LEU A 42 1.70 13.80 2.88
C LEU A 42 3.23 13.81 2.82
N ASP A 43 3.81 14.89 2.28
CA ASP A 43 5.26 15.02 2.10
C ASP A 43 5.99 14.94 3.45
N PHE A 44 5.47 15.62 4.48
CA PHE A 44 6.02 15.55 5.83
C PHE A 44 6.03 14.13 6.38
N ARG A 45 4.92 13.39 6.24
CA ARG A 45 4.80 12.02 6.78
C ARG A 45 5.60 11.01 5.97
N LEU A 46 5.76 11.21 4.66
CA LEU A 46 6.64 10.39 3.83
C LEU A 46 8.10 10.59 4.23
N ALA A 47 8.54 11.85 4.38
CA ALA A 47 9.88 12.17 4.84
C ALA A 47 10.17 11.54 6.21
N GLU A 48 9.22 11.68 7.16
CA GLU A 48 9.31 11.06 8.48
C GLU A 48 9.45 9.54 8.40
N TRP A 49 8.59 8.87 7.62
CA TRP A 49 8.65 7.42 7.45
C TRP A 49 9.99 6.95 6.84
N CYS A 50 10.64 7.77 6.01
CA CYS A 50 11.94 7.44 5.42
C CYS A 50 13.10 7.47 6.43
N GLU A 51 12.90 8.00 7.63
CA GLU A 51 13.93 8.05 8.68
C GLU A 51 14.24 6.66 9.27
N SER A 52 15.46 6.51 9.81
CA SER A 52 15.96 5.24 10.34
C SER A 52 15.13 4.70 11.51
N ARG A 53 14.51 5.56 12.32
CA ARG A 53 13.62 5.17 13.43
C ARG A 53 12.39 4.38 12.97
N PHE A 54 12.02 4.48 11.68
CA PHE A 54 10.90 3.73 11.10
C PHE A 54 11.33 2.45 10.35
N ASN A 55 12.61 2.03 10.44
CA ASN A 55 13.08 0.82 9.76
C ASN A 55 12.34 -0.47 10.17
N ASN A 56 11.76 -0.51 11.38
CA ASN A 56 10.93 -1.62 11.85
C ASN A 56 9.48 -1.58 11.32
N TYR A 57 9.14 -0.61 10.47
CA TYR A 57 7.82 -0.43 9.87
C TYR A 57 7.92 -0.48 8.33
N PRO A 58 8.22 -1.66 7.74
CA PRO A 58 8.60 -1.79 6.33
C PRO A 58 7.41 -1.69 5.35
N VAL A 59 6.19 -1.40 5.81
CA VAL A 59 4.98 -1.30 4.99
C VAL A 59 4.48 0.13 5.00
N LEU A 60 4.49 0.78 3.83
CA LEU A 60 3.74 2.01 3.60
C LEU A 60 2.39 1.67 2.97
N TYR A 61 1.30 1.86 3.70
CA TYR A 61 -0.06 1.65 3.22
C TYR A 61 -0.75 2.98 2.90
N PHE A 62 -1.30 3.10 1.70
CA PHE A 62 -2.09 4.22 1.21
C PHE A 62 -3.57 3.83 1.09
N GLY A 63 -4.39 4.23 2.05
CA GLY A 63 -5.85 4.16 1.98
C GLY A 63 -6.45 5.42 1.38
N PHE A 64 -6.43 5.56 0.06
CA PHE A 64 -6.94 6.75 -0.61
C PHE A 64 -7.95 6.36 -1.68
N HIS A 65 -8.78 7.33 -2.09
CA HIS A 65 -9.35 7.22 -3.43
C HIS A 65 -8.22 7.32 -4.45
N GLY A 66 -8.44 6.79 -5.64
CA GLY A 66 -7.40 6.74 -6.64
C GLY A 66 -7.94 6.48 -8.03
N ALA A 67 -7.10 6.82 -9.00
CA ALA A 67 -7.29 6.54 -10.41
C ALA A 67 -5.98 6.02 -10.99
N SER A 68 -5.90 5.88 -12.31
CA SER A 68 -4.76 5.25 -12.99
C SER A 68 -3.42 5.95 -12.67
N GLY A 69 -2.64 5.33 -11.78
CA GLY A 69 -1.31 5.83 -11.39
C GLY A 69 -1.33 7.05 -10.48
N GLU A 70 -2.42 7.29 -9.76
CA GLU A 70 -2.52 8.40 -8.81
C GLU A 70 -3.34 8.03 -7.58
N ILE A 71 -3.08 8.76 -6.50
CA ILE A 71 -3.92 8.81 -5.30
C ILE A 71 -4.55 10.20 -5.20
N GLU A 72 -5.79 10.27 -4.73
CA GLU A 72 -6.49 11.53 -4.52
C GLU A 72 -6.38 11.97 -3.06
N LEU A 73 -5.70 13.07 -2.78
CA LEU A 73 -5.60 13.63 -1.43
C LEU A 73 -6.91 14.26 -0.98
N ASN A 74 -7.54 15.01 -1.89
CA ASN A 74 -8.82 15.68 -1.67
C ASN A 74 -9.51 15.91 -3.02
N LYS A 75 -10.67 16.59 -3.02
CA LYS A 75 -11.50 16.81 -4.22
C LYS A 75 -10.81 17.56 -5.36
N SER A 76 -9.73 18.29 -5.07
CA SER A 76 -9.05 19.16 -6.04
C SER A 76 -7.58 18.80 -6.25
N GLN A 77 -7.06 17.78 -5.56
CA GLN A 77 -5.64 17.46 -5.58
C GLN A 77 -5.42 15.96 -5.62
N THR A 78 -4.68 15.53 -6.64
CA THR A 78 -4.12 14.18 -6.77
C THR A 78 -2.60 14.24 -6.63
N VAL A 79 -2.00 13.07 -6.41
CA VAL A 79 -0.55 12.88 -6.42
C VAL A 79 -0.27 11.62 -7.22
N ASP A 80 0.55 11.74 -8.25
CA ASP A 80 0.87 10.61 -9.12
C ASP A 80 2.04 9.76 -8.61
N LEU A 81 2.30 8.63 -9.28
CA LEU A 81 3.40 7.73 -8.92
C LEU A 81 4.77 8.41 -8.99
N GLU A 82 4.99 9.30 -9.96
CA GLU A 82 6.25 9.99 -10.16
C GLU A 82 6.51 11.00 -9.03
N GLU A 83 5.49 11.77 -8.64
CA GLU A 83 5.54 12.67 -7.50
C GLU A 83 5.78 11.92 -6.18
N LEU A 84 5.09 10.79 -5.98
CA LEU A 84 5.33 9.91 -4.83
C LEU A 84 6.76 9.35 -4.83
N ALA A 85 7.29 8.95 -5.99
CA ALA A 85 8.66 8.46 -6.10
C ALA A 85 9.68 9.54 -5.76
N VAL A 86 9.44 10.79 -6.17
CA VAL A 86 10.28 11.95 -5.81
C VAL A 86 10.24 12.19 -4.30
N ALA A 87 9.05 12.19 -3.68
CA ALA A 87 8.89 12.43 -2.24
C ALA A 87 9.54 11.33 -1.38
N ILE A 88 9.49 10.07 -1.83
CA ILE A 88 10.06 8.92 -1.12
C ILE A 88 11.58 8.82 -1.35
N GLY A 89 12.05 9.07 -2.58
CA GLY A 89 13.44 8.87 -2.98
C GLY A 89 13.90 7.40 -2.85
N GLN A 90 15.21 7.16 -2.92
CA GLN A 90 15.79 5.80 -2.88
C GLN A 90 15.91 5.21 -1.46
N THR A 91 14.85 5.28 -0.67
CA THR A 91 14.85 4.96 0.77
C THR A 91 14.11 3.66 1.11
N CYS A 92 13.42 3.03 0.15
CA CYS A 92 12.57 1.86 0.39
C CYS A 92 13.27 0.50 0.30
N GLU A 93 14.59 0.43 0.47
CA GLU A 93 15.25 -0.88 0.57
C GLU A 93 14.71 -1.67 1.76
N GLY A 94 14.34 -2.94 1.51
CA GLY A 94 13.68 -3.75 2.55
C GLY A 94 12.23 -3.36 2.84
N ARG A 95 11.63 -2.44 2.07
CA ARG A 95 10.26 -1.94 2.29
C ARG A 95 9.34 -2.22 1.12
N ILE A 96 8.04 -2.14 1.35
CA ILE A 96 7.00 -2.24 0.31
C ILE A 96 6.06 -1.05 0.36
N ILE A 97 5.42 -0.80 -0.77
CA ILE A 97 4.39 0.23 -0.91
C ILE A 97 3.09 -0.45 -1.32
N TYR A 98 2.04 -0.21 -0.55
CA TYR A 98 0.72 -0.80 -0.72
C TYR A 98 -0.30 0.30 -1.02
N PHE A 99 -0.92 0.23 -2.18
CA PHE A 99 -2.03 1.08 -2.59
C PHE A 99 -3.36 0.38 -2.32
N GLY A 100 -3.96 0.69 -1.16
CA GLY A 100 -5.35 0.38 -0.82
C GLY A 100 -6.32 1.33 -1.50
N SER A 101 -6.02 1.71 -2.75
CA SER A 101 -6.71 2.72 -3.55
C SER A 101 -7.14 2.14 -4.89
N CYS A 102 -8.31 2.57 -5.34
CA CYS A 102 -8.88 2.14 -6.62
C CYS A 102 -7.92 2.43 -7.78
N SER A 103 -7.79 1.49 -8.71
CA SER A 103 -7.13 1.68 -10.02
C SER A 103 -5.69 2.23 -10.03
N THR A 104 -5.02 2.47 -8.91
CA THR A 104 -3.68 3.08 -8.88
C THR A 104 -2.64 2.24 -9.63
N LEU A 105 -2.79 0.91 -9.65
CA LEU A 105 -1.91 0.04 -10.43
C LEU A 105 -2.38 -0.19 -11.87
N ASN A 106 -3.43 0.49 -12.32
CA ASN A 106 -3.94 0.39 -13.69
C ASN A 106 -3.09 1.20 -14.68
N VAL A 107 -1.79 0.97 -14.66
CA VAL A 107 -0.81 1.64 -15.53
C VAL A 107 0.01 0.60 -16.29
N LYS A 108 0.80 1.06 -17.27
CA LYS A 108 1.75 0.19 -17.98
C LYS A 108 2.80 -0.32 -17.01
N ARG A 109 3.19 -1.60 -17.17
CA ARG A 109 4.20 -2.27 -16.34
C ARG A 109 5.50 -1.46 -16.19
N LYS A 110 5.98 -0.86 -17.28
CA LYS A 110 7.17 0.01 -17.30
C LYS A 110 7.11 1.18 -16.30
N ARG A 111 5.92 1.77 -16.07
CA ARG A 111 5.73 2.86 -15.09
C ARG A 111 5.93 2.36 -13.66
N LEU A 112 5.44 1.15 -13.37
CA LEU A 112 5.63 0.50 -12.06
C LEU A 112 7.09 0.06 -11.86
N ASP A 113 7.75 -0.45 -12.90
CA ASP A 113 9.17 -0.81 -12.81
C ASP A 113 10.02 0.45 -12.52
N LYS A 114 9.75 1.57 -13.21
CA LYS A 114 10.39 2.86 -12.91
C LYS A 114 10.12 3.32 -11.47
N PHE A 115 8.87 3.24 -10.99
CA PHE A 115 8.53 3.56 -9.61
C PHE A 115 9.32 2.72 -8.59
N LEU A 116 9.46 1.41 -8.83
CA LEU A 116 10.24 0.51 -7.97
C LEU A 116 11.76 0.79 -8.04
N GLU A 117 12.26 1.20 -9.20
CA GLU A 117 13.66 1.59 -9.40
C GLU A 117 14.00 2.89 -8.67
N ASP A 118 13.12 3.90 -8.78
CA ASP A 118 13.27 5.23 -8.20
C ASP A 118 13.11 5.19 -6.67
N THR A 119 12.19 4.35 -6.14
CA THR A 119 11.96 4.24 -4.69
C THR A 119 12.87 3.23 -3.98
N LYS A 120 13.39 2.25 -4.72
CA LYS A 120 14.05 1.04 -4.19
C LYS A 120 13.14 0.07 -3.40
N ALA A 121 11.82 0.22 -3.48
CA ALA A 121 10.90 -0.72 -2.85
C ALA A 121 11.08 -2.16 -3.38
N LEU A 122 10.85 -3.15 -2.51
CA LEU A 122 10.87 -4.57 -2.88
C LEU A 122 9.71 -4.93 -3.80
N ALA A 123 8.54 -4.35 -3.51
CA ALA A 123 7.32 -4.58 -4.26
C ALA A 123 6.34 -3.41 -4.10
N VAL A 124 5.48 -3.28 -5.10
CA VAL A 124 4.29 -2.43 -5.06
C VAL A 124 3.04 -3.31 -5.20
N LEU A 125 2.07 -3.09 -4.33
CA LEU A 125 0.83 -3.86 -4.23
C LEU A 125 -0.36 -2.92 -4.36
N GLY A 126 -1.49 -3.42 -4.85
CA GLY A 126 -2.72 -2.64 -4.97
C GLY A 126 -3.61 -3.09 -6.11
N TYR A 127 -4.52 -2.21 -6.53
CA TYR A 127 -5.66 -2.56 -7.38
C TYR A 127 -5.56 -1.95 -8.79
N LYS A 128 -6.00 -2.70 -9.81
CA LYS A 128 -6.08 -2.27 -11.21
C LYS A 128 -7.47 -1.81 -11.65
N LYS A 129 -8.46 -1.85 -10.76
CA LYS A 129 -9.86 -1.55 -11.06
C LYS A 129 -10.44 -0.73 -9.91
N GLU A 130 -11.62 -0.17 -10.14
CA GLU A 130 -12.48 0.27 -9.06
C GLU A 130 -12.94 -0.93 -8.24
N ILE A 131 -13.02 -0.74 -6.93
CA ILE A 131 -13.29 -1.82 -5.96
C ILE A 131 -14.31 -1.36 -4.93
N ASP A 132 -15.14 -2.30 -4.49
CA ASP A 132 -15.98 -2.11 -3.30
C ASP A 132 -15.11 -2.09 -2.04
N TRP A 133 -15.38 -1.12 -1.17
CA TRP A 133 -14.56 -0.85 0.02
C TRP A 133 -14.50 -2.03 0.99
N LEU A 134 -15.61 -2.75 1.20
CA LEU A 134 -15.65 -3.88 2.14
C LEU A 134 -14.87 -5.06 1.56
N ALA A 135 -15.11 -5.38 0.29
CA ALA A 135 -14.41 -6.47 -0.38
C ALA A 135 -12.89 -6.20 -0.46
N SER A 136 -12.46 -4.98 -0.78
CA SER A 136 -11.05 -4.61 -0.79
C SER A 136 -10.42 -4.69 0.59
N THR A 137 -11.08 -4.13 1.61
CA THR A 137 -10.58 -4.17 3.00
C THR A 137 -10.40 -5.61 3.50
N SER A 138 -11.29 -6.53 3.09
CA SER A 138 -11.13 -7.96 3.42
C SER A 138 -9.87 -8.59 2.80
N LEU A 139 -9.52 -8.20 1.57
CA LEU A 139 -8.29 -8.65 0.94
C LEU A 139 -7.06 -7.95 1.55
N ASP A 140 -7.16 -6.66 1.86
CA ASP A 140 -6.11 -5.89 2.53
C ASP A 140 -5.72 -6.56 3.86
N LEU A 141 -6.71 -6.98 4.65
CA LEU A 141 -6.51 -7.76 5.88
C LEU A 141 -5.74 -9.06 5.64
N LEU A 142 -6.12 -9.83 4.60
CA LEU A 142 -5.42 -11.08 4.27
C LEU A 142 -3.96 -10.81 3.89
N VAL A 143 -3.71 -9.80 3.05
CA VAL A 143 -2.35 -9.47 2.61
C VAL A 143 -1.49 -9.01 3.79
N LEU A 144 -2.00 -8.09 4.62
CA LEU A 144 -1.31 -7.60 5.81
C LEU A 144 -1.06 -8.71 6.84
N GLY A 145 -2.01 -9.64 6.99
CA GLY A 145 -1.83 -10.83 7.84
C GLY A 145 -0.74 -11.77 7.29
N TYR A 146 -0.73 -12.06 5.99
CA TYR A 146 0.27 -12.95 5.39
C TYR A 146 1.67 -12.32 5.31
N LEU A 147 1.77 -10.99 5.25
CA LEU A 147 3.05 -10.27 5.33
C LEU A 147 3.82 -10.60 6.62
N GLN A 148 3.12 -10.87 7.72
CA GLN A 148 3.73 -11.28 9.00
C GLN A 148 4.41 -12.66 8.95
N ARG A 149 4.16 -13.45 7.89
CA ARG A 149 4.68 -14.83 7.74
C ARG A 149 5.82 -14.93 6.72
N VAL A 150 6.26 -13.80 6.16
CA VAL A 150 7.33 -13.73 5.18
C VAL A 150 8.39 -12.72 5.60
N SER A 151 9.61 -12.88 5.08
CA SER A 151 10.66 -11.88 5.27
C SER A 151 10.49 -10.71 4.29
N PHE A 152 10.90 -9.52 4.69
CA PHE A 152 10.97 -8.35 3.81
C PHE A 152 12.21 -8.42 2.93
N THR A 153 12.16 -9.35 1.97
CA THR A 153 13.17 -9.58 0.92
C THR A 153 12.46 -9.85 -0.40
N LEU A 154 13.16 -9.75 -1.54
CA LEU A 154 12.58 -10.12 -2.84
C LEU A 154 12.08 -11.59 -2.86
N HIS A 155 12.77 -12.49 -2.15
CA HIS A 155 12.33 -13.88 -2.03
C HIS A 155 11.04 -13.99 -1.20
N GLY A 156 10.97 -13.30 -0.06
CA GLY A 156 9.78 -13.28 0.78
C GLY A 156 8.57 -12.65 0.08
N MET A 157 8.77 -11.60 -0.72
CA MET A 157 7.72 -10.99 -1.54
C MET A 157 7.17 -11.95 -2.61
N ARG A 158 8.03 -12.71 -3.29
CA ARG A 158 7.58 -13.77 -4.20
C ARG A 158 6.88 -14.92 -3.47
N LYS A 159 7.28 -15.22 -2.23
CA LYS A 159 6.59 -16.19 -1.39
C LYS A 159 5.18 -15.70 -1.01
N LEU A 160 5.04 -14.42 -0.65
CA LEU A 160 3.74 -13.79 -0.40
C LEU A 160 2.83 -13.89 -1.61
N ASP A 161 3.32 -13.53 -2.81
CA ASP A 161 2.52 -13.60 -4.03
C ASP A 161 2.01 -15.01 -4.34
N ARG A 162 2.83 -16.04 -4.05
CA ARG A 162 2.41 -17.45 -4.13
C ARG A 162 1.32 -17.79 -3.10
N ILE A 163 1.54 -17.47 -1.82
CA ILE A 163 0.54 -17.69 -0.75
C ILE A 163 -0.80 -17.06 -1.15
N LEU A 164 -0.78 -15.81 -1.61
CA LEU A 164 -1.98 -15.09 -2.04
C LEU A 164 -2.63 -15.69 -3.28
N SER A 165 -1.84 -16.28 -4.18
CA SER A 165 -2.36 -17.01 -5.35
C SER A 165 -3.05 -18.31 -4.96
N ASP A 166 -2.59 -18.96 -3.88
CA ASP A 166 -3.17 -20.21 -3.40
C ASP A 166 -4.38 -19.97 -2.51
N SER A 167 -4.30 -19.01 -1.58
CA SER A 167 -5.33 -18.79 -0.55
C SER A 167 -6.43 -17.81 -0.92
N ALA A 168 -6.19 -16.92 -1.90
CA ALA A 168 -7.07 -15.78 -2.19
C ALA A 168 -7.25 -15.53 -3.71
N GLN A 169 -6.99 -16.52 -4.56
CA GLN A 169 -6.97 -16.35 -6.03
C GLN A 169 -8.22 -15.70 -6.59
N THR A 170 -9.39 -16.20 -6.19
CA THR A 170 -10.69 -15.74 -6.68
C THR A 170 -10.94 -14.30 -6.30
N LEU A 171 -10.67 -13.94 -5.04
CA LEU A 171 -10.86 -12.58 -4.54
C LEU A 171 -9.90 -11.60 -5.23
N ARG A 172 -8.62 -11.99 -5.41
CA ARG A 172 -7.64 -11.19 -6.16
C ARG A 172 -8.08 -10.92 -7.60
N LYS A 173 -8.52 -11.96 -8.31
CA LYS A 173 -9.00 -11.83 -9.70
C LYS A 173 -10.22 -10.92 -9.78
N LYS A 174 -11.18 -11.09 -8.87
CA LYS A 174 -12.39 -10.26 -8.79
C LYS A 174 -12.05 -8.78 -8.58
N LEU A 175 -11.16 -8.50 -7.62
CA LEU A 175 -10.78 -7.12 -7.27
C LEU A 175 -9.71 -6.53 -8.18
N GLY A 176 -9.13 -7.31 -9.10
CA GLY A 176 -8.00 -6.86 -9.92
C GLY A 176 -6.76 -6.51 -9.09
N PHE A 177 -6.58 -7.18 -7.94
CA PHE A 177 -5.42 -6.99 -7.07
C PHE A 177 -4.16 -7.56 -7.73
N GLN A 178 -3.07 -6.80 -7.69
CA GLN A 178 -1.79 -7.16 -8.27
C GLN A 178 -0.65 -6.86 -7.31
N MET A 179 0.44 -7.60 -7.50
CA MET A 179 1.70 -7.41 -6.80
C MET A 179 2.82 -7.43 -7.83
N TYR A 180 3.64 -6.38 -7.84
CA TYR A 180 4.78 -6.26 -8.73
C TYR A 180 6.05 -6.19 -7.89
N CYS A 181 6.91 -7.21 -8.00
CA CYS A 181 8.21 -7.21 -7.35
C CYS A 181 9.25 -6.53 -8.22
N ARG A 182 10.18 -5.80 -7.59
CA ARG A 182 11.35 -5.22 -8.27
C ARG A 182 12.20 -6.34 -8.89
N ALA A 183 12.74 -6.08 -10.08
CA ALA A 183 13.64 -7.01 -10.75
C ALA A 183 14.90 -7.24 -9.89
N ARG A 184 15.49 -8.44 -9.99
CA ARG A 184 16.85 -8.66 -9.48
C ARG A 184 17.79 -7.95 -10.47
N ARG A 185 18.66 -7.09 -9.94
CA ARG A 185 19.84 -6.65 -10.68
C ARG A 185 20.83 -7.80 -10.77
#